data_AF-A0A5T3RIJ8-F1
#
_entry.id   AF-A0A5T3RIJ8-F1
#
_cell.length_a   1.000
_cell.length_b   1.000
_cell.length_c   1.000
_cell.angle_alpha   90.00
_cell.angle_beta   90.00
_cell.angle_gamma   90.00
#
_symmetry.space_group_name_H-M   'P 1'
#
loop_
_entity.id
_entity.type
_entity.pdbx_description
1 polymer ?
#
loop_
_entity_poly.entity_id
_entity_poly.type
_entity_poly.pdbx_seq_one_letter_code
_entity_poly.pdbx_strand_id
1 'polypeptide(L)' 'LGVSVMVNNLKSVSSRLLRQQNTHLRMQSKTGLLWSRSYFACSAGGATIETLKAYVLRQNTPE' A
#
# COMPACT_ATOMS: atom_id res chain seq x y z
N LEU A 1 0.86 8.59 18.18
CA LEU A 1 0.10 8.04 17.03
C LEU A 1 0.62 6.63 16.76
N GLY A 2 -0.26 5.63 16.59
CA GLY A 2 0.19 4.28 16.23
C GLY A 2 0.64 4.21 14.77
N VAL A 3 1.59 3.30 14.46
CA VAL A 3 2.03 3.02 13.08
C VAL A 3 0.83 2.68 12.19
N SER A 4 -0.13 1.92 12.72
CA SER A 4 -1.38 1.56 12.03
C SER A 4 -2.19 2.78 11.59
N VAL A 5 -2.39 3.76 12.47
CA VAL A 5 -3.13 5.00 12.18
C VAL A 5 -2.42 5.81 11.11
N MET A 6 -1.10 5.95 11.22
CA MET A 6 -0.30 6.67 10.23
C MET A 6 -0.38 6.03 8.85
N VAL A 7 -0.19 4.71 8.76
CA VAL A 7 -0.24 3.98 7.48
C VAL A 7 -1.64 4.05 6.86
N ASN A 8 -2.69 3.93 7.67
CA ASN A 8 -4.07 4.05 7.18
C ASN A 8 -4.35 5.44 6.61
N ASN A 9 -3.88 6.50 7.27
CA ASN A 9 -4.03 7.86 6.78
C ASN A 9 -3.26 8.07 5.47
N LEU A 10 -2.02 7.62 5.39
CA LEU A 10 -1.19 7.74 4.18
C LEU A 10 -1.81 7.00 2.99
N LYS A 11 -2.25 5.76 3.18
CA LYS A 11 -2.91 4.98 2.12
C LYS A 11 -4.24 5.62 1.67
N SER A 12 -5.05 6.09 2.62
CA SER A 12 -6.34 6.71 2.32
C SER A 12 -6.18 8.04 1.58
N VAL A 13 -5.31 8.92 2.07
CA VAL A 13 -5.07 10.24 1.45
C VAL A 13 -4.42 10.08 0.08
N SER A 14 -3.38 9.26 -0.04
CA SER A 14 -2.73 9.01 -1.33
C SER A 14 -3.69 8.39 -2.34
N SER A 15 -4.56 7.46 -1.92
CA SER A 15 -5.56 6.87 -2.82
C SER A 15 -6.53 7.93 -3.35
N ARG A 16 -6.99 8.85 -2.50
CA ARG A 16 -7.87 9.95 -2.92
C ARG A 16 -7.16 10.90 -3.88
N LEU A 17 -5.95 11.35 -3.53
CA LEU A 17 -5.19 12.29 -4.35
C LEU A 17 -4.83 11.71 -5.72
N LEU A 18 -4.39 10.45 -5.78
CA LEU A 18 -4.07 9.80 -7.04
C LEU A 18 -5.26 9.70 -7.98
N ARG A 19 -6.47 9.43 -7.46
CA ARG A 19 -7.69 9.42 -8.29
C ARG A 19 -8.06 10.81 -8.78
N GLN A 20 -7.87 11.85 -7.97
CA GLN A 20 -8.12 13.23 -8.35
C GLN A 20 -7.14 13.72 -9.42
N GLN A 21 -5.87 13.31 -9.34
CA GLN A 21 -4.82 13.70 -10.28
C GLN A 21 -4.85 12.87 -11.58
N ASN A 22 -5.34 11.63 -11.52
CA ASN A 22 -5.34 10.70 -12.64
C ASN A 22 -6.77 10.27 -12.99
N THR A 23 -7.63 11.24 -13.29
CA THR A 23 -9.05 11.01 -13.61
C THR A 23 -9.26 10.11 -14.85
N HIS A 24 -8.24 10.01 -15.71
CA HIS A 24 -8.21 9.09 -16.85
C HIS A 24 -8.07 7.62 -16.46
N LEU A 25 -7.51 7.32 -15.26
CA LEU A 25 -7.37 5.97 -14.72
C LEU A 25 -8.60 5.60 -13.88
N ARG A 26 -9.74 5.40 -14.55
CA ARG A 26 -11.03 5.11 -13.91
C ARG A 26 -11.04 3.83 -13.06
N MET A 27 -10.29 2.81 -13.47
CA MET A 27 -10.05 1.60 -12.68
C MET A 27 -8.55 1.31 -12.60
N GLN A 28 -8.01 1.33 -11.39
CA GLN A 28 -6.59 1.05 -11.11
C GLN A 28 -6.34 -0.41 -10.70
N SER A 29 -7.39 -1.15 -10.37
CA SER A 29 -7.34 -2.60 -10.13
C SER A 29 -8.73 -3.21 -10.33
N LYS A 30 -8.81 -4.54 -10.41
CA LYS A 30 -10.08 -5.28 -10.52
C LYS A 30 -11.06 -5.00 -9.37
N THR A 31 -10.54 -4.65 -8.19
CA THR A 31 -11.34 -4.31 -7.01
C THR A 31 -11.57 -2.81 -6.85
N GLY A 32 -10.99 -1.97 -7.72
CA GLY A 32 -10.99 -0.52 -7.60
C GLY A 32 -10.11 0.04 -6.46
N LEU A 33 -9.44 -0.82 -5.69
CA LEU A 33 -8.51 -0.44 -4.63
C LEU A 33 -7.12 -0.14 -5.18
N LEU A 34 -6.48 0.90 -4.66
CA LEU A 34 -5.11 1.28 -5.05
C LEU A 34 -4.03 0.55 -4.24
N TRP A 35 -4.32 0.29 -2.97
CA TRP A 35 -3.36 -0.27 -2.03
C TRP A 35 -3.92 -1.56 -1.45
N SER A 36 -3.04 -2.53 -1.20
CA SER A 36 -3.37 -3.70 -0.37
C SER A 36 -3.81 -3.24 1.02
N ARG A 37 -4.76 -3.98 1.62
CA ARG A 37 -5.17 -3.75 3.02
C ARG A 37 -3.99 -3.98 3.98
N SER A 38 -3.10 -4.92 3.64
CA SER A 38 -1.92 -5.27 4.41
C SER A 38 -0.81 -4.22 4.29
N TYR A 39 -0.01 -4.06 5.34
CA TYR A 39 1.20 -3.25 5.33
C TYR A 39 2.31 -3.95 6.10
N PHE A 40 3.55 -3.57 5.80
CA PHE A 40 4.72 -3.97 6.54
C PHE A 40 5.36 -2.73 7.16
N ALA A 41 5.83 -2.85 8.40
CA ALA A 41 6.56 -1.81 9.10
C ALA A 41 7.70 -2.46 9.90
N CYS A 42 8.88 -1.85 9.84
CA CYS A 42 10.05 -2.22 10.62
C CYS A 42 10.85 -0.97 10.96
N SER A 43 11.78 -1.07 11.90
CA SER A 43 12.71 0.00 12.22
C SER A 43 13.75 0.17 11.10
N ALA A 44 14.30 1.38 10.97
CA ALA A 44 15.23 1.73 9.88
C ALA A 44 16.49 0.83 9.83
N GLY A 45 16.90 0.25 10.96
CA GLY A 45 18.05 -0.66 11.04
C GLY A 45 17.73 -2.14 10.76
N GLY A 46 16.44 -2.52 10.65
CA GLY A 46 16.00 -3.92 10.49
C GLY A 46 15.46 -4.26 9.11
N ALA A 47 15.45 -3.30 8.17
CA ALA A 47 14.86 -3.47 6.85
C ALA A 47 15.88 -4.01 5.85
N THR A 48 15.95 -5.34 5.66
CA THR A 48 16.73 -5.92 4.57
C THR A 48 15.90 -6.05 3.28
N ILE A 49 16.59 -6.09 2.14
CA ILE A 49 15.96 -6.28 0.83
C ILE A 49 15.22 -7.63 0.79
N GLU A 50 15.79 -8.67 1.41
CA GLU A 50 15.24 -10.01 1.49
C GLU A 50 13.91 -10.01 2.25
N THR A 51 13.84 -9.25 3.34
CA THR A 51 12.63 -9.12 4.15
C THR A 51 11.50 -8.45 3.35
N LEU A 52 11.81 -7.38 2.61
CA LEU A 52 10.85 -6.70 1.75
C LEU A 52 10.38 -7.60 0.60
N LYS A 53 11.30 -8.32 -0.05
CA LYS A 53 10.96 -9.30 -1.10
C LYS A 53 10.03 -10.39 -0.57
N ALA A 54 10.37 -10.97 0.58
CA ALA A 54 9.54 -11.99 1.22
C ALA A 54 8.14 -11.47 1.57
N TYR A 55 8.02 -10.22 2.03
CA TYR A 55 6.73 -9.60 2.30
C TYR A 55 5.88 -9.44 1.02
N VAL A 56 6.48 -8.94 -0.06
CA VAL A 56 5.77 -8.73 -1.34
C VAL A 56 5.36 -10.06 -1.97
N LEU A 57 6.24 -11.07 -1.98
CA LEU A 57 5.94 -12.41 -2.53
C LEU A 57 4.81 -13.12 -1.76
N ARG A 58 4.65 -12.82 -0.47
CA ARG A 58 3.55 -13.36 0.36
C ARG A 58 2.26 -12.57 0.21
N GLN A 59 2.24 -11.44 -0.51
CA GLN A 59 0.98 -10.76 -0.79
C GLN A 59 0.19 -11.59 -1.79
N ASN A 60 -1.08 -11.86 -1.47
CA ASN A 60 -2.00 -12.44 -2.44
C ASN A 60 -2.14 -11.47 -3.61
N THR A 61 -1.79 -11.92 -4.81
CA THR A 61 -2.15 -11.20 -6.03
C THR A 61 -3.66 -11.27 -6.19
N PRO A 62 -4.37 -10.12 -6.32
CA PRO A 62 -5.78 -10.14 -6.65
C PRO A 62 -5.94 -10.84 -8.01
N GLU A 63 -6.75 -11.90 -8.07
CA GLU A 63 -7.08 -12.53 -9.35
C GLU A 63 -7.72 -11.56 -10.30
#